data_AF-A0A6I0S4G3-F1
#
_entry.id   AF-A0A6I0S4G3-F1
#
_cell.length_a   1.000
_cell.length_b   1.000
_cell.length_c   1.000
_cell.angle_alpha   90.00
_cell.angle_beta   90.00
_cell.angle_gamma   90.00
#
_symmetry.space_group_name_H-M   'P 1'
#
loop_
_entity.id
_entity.type
_entity.pdbx_description
1 polymer ?
#
loop_
_entity_poly.entity_id
_entity_poly.type
_entity_poly.pdbx_seq_one_letter_code
_entity_poly.pdbx_strand_id
1 'polypeptide(L)'
;MRKIHLIVIHCSATRADKELTAFDLDTLHRRRGFNGTGYHYYIRKDGTTLITRPVERIGAHAKGFNAESIGICYEGGLDCRGRPADTRTPEQRAALRLLVHQLQERFPGCRVCGHRDLSPDRNGNGEIEPEEWIKACPCFEVKEESYAL
;
A
#
# COMPACT_ATOMS: atom_id res chain seq x y z
N MET A 1 -5.39 21.42 -6.41
CA MET A 1 -4.96 20.01 -6.47
C MET A 1 -4.12 19.71 -5.23
N ARG A 2 -4.32 18.57 -4.56
CA ARG A 2 -3.61 18.21 -3.33
C ARG A 2 -2.14 17.93 -3.65
N LYS A 3 -1.21 18.39 -2.80
CA LYS A 3 0.22 18.04 -2.96
C LYS A 3 0.42 16.58 -2.55
N ILE A 4 1.11 15.82 -3.37
CA ILE A 4 1.41 14.41 -3.14
C ILE A 4 2.92 14.26 -3.04
N HIS A 5 3.40 13.89 -1.86
CA HIS A 5 4.81 13.66 -1.58
C HIS A 5 5.16 12.17 -1.52
N LEU A 6 4.19 11.31 -1.22
CA LEU A 6 4.42 9.88 -1.01
C LEU A 6 3.46 9.01 -1.81
N ILE A 7 3.99 7.94 -2.38
CA ILE A 7 3.22 6.75 -2.76
C ILE A 7 3.53 5.69 -1.71
N VAL A 8 2.50 5.25 -0.96
CA VAL A 8 2.65 4.30 0.14
C VAL A 8 2.09 2.96 -0.28
N ILE A 9 2.93 1.93 -0.32
CA ILE A 9 2.53 0.58 -0.68
C ILE A 9 2.05 -0.18 0.57
N HIS A 10 0.95 -0.90 0.44
CA HIS A 10 0.32 -1.70 1.47
C HIS A 10 0.01 -3.10 0.96
N CYS A 11 -0.18 -4.03 1.90
CA CYS A 11 -0.86 -5.29 1.70
C CYS A 11 -2.17 -5.31 2.51
N SER A 12 -3.18 -6.03 2.05
CA SER A 12 -4.48 -6.14 2.76
C SER A 12 -4.44 -7.05 3.99
N ALA A 13 -3.31 -7.73 4.24
CA ALA A 13 -3.18 -8.84 5.18
C ALA A 13 -4.17 -9.97 4.87
N THR A 14 -4.41 -10.22 3.57
CA THR A 14 -5.20 -11.36 3.11
C THR A 14 -4.31 -12.58 2.99
N ARG A 15 -4.82 -13.73 3.41
CA ARG A 15 -4.13 -15.02 3.30
C ARG A 15 -4.01 -15.47 1.84
N ALA A 16 -2.88 -16.05 1.46
CA ALA A 16 -2.60 -16.44 0.07
C ALA A 16 -3.66 -17.38 -0.55
N ASP A 17 -4.29 -18.23 0.27
CA ASP A 17 -5.38 -19.17 -0.08
C ASP A 17 -6.80 -18.59 0.09
N LYS A 18 -6.94 -17.29 0.34
CA LYS A 18 -8.23 -16.60 0.52
C LYS A 18 -8.35 -15.41 -0.38
N GLU A 19 -9.58 -15.06 -0.74
CA GLU A 19 -9.87 -13.87 -1.52
C GLU A 19 -10.46 -12.77 -0.64
N LEU A 20 -10.14 -11.53 -1.00
CA LEU A 20 -10.76 -10.33 -0.46
C LEU A 20 -11.20 -9.48 -1.64
N THR A 21 -12.50 -9.47 -1.92
CA THR A 21 -13.04 -8.63 -3.00
C THR A 21 -12.95 -7.15 -2.63
N ALA A 22 -13.05 -6.26 -3.62
CA ALA A 22 -13.11 -4.82 -3.35
C ALA A 22 -14.36 -4.43 -2.52
N PHE A 23 -15.47 -5.15 -2.70
CA PHE A 23 -16.68 -4.98 -1.90
C PHE A 23 -16.46 -5.37 -0.43
N ASP A 24 -15.81 -6.51 -0.20
CA ASP A 24 -15.48 -6.96 1.15
C ASP A 24 -14.48 -6.01 1.83
N LEU A 25 -13.47 -5.55 1.09
CA LEU A 25 -12.50 -4.55 1.56
C LEU A 25 -13.20 -3.26 2.00
N ASP A 26 -14.11 -2.73 1.19
CA ASP A 26 -14.89 -1.53 1.52
C ASP A 26 -15.76 -1.74 2.76
N THR A 27 -16.43 -2.90 2.84
CA THR A 27 -17.23 -3.30 4.00
C THR A 27 -16.40 -3.34 5.29
N LEU A 28 -15.21 -3.96 5.25
CA LEU A 28 -14.30 -4.04 6.40
C LEU A 28 -13.83 -2.64 6.85
N HIS A 29 -13.50 -1.76 5.90
CA HIS A 29 -13.08 -0.39 6.23
C HIS A 29 -14.22 0.46 6.80
N ARG A 30 -15.44 0.35 6.27
CA ARG A 30 -16.61 1.04 6.84
C ARG A 30 -16.92 0.59 8.26
N ARG A 31 -16.81 -0.70 8.56
CA ARG A 31 -16.95 -1.23 9.93
C ARG A 31 -15.93 -0.66 10.91
N ARG A 32 -14.77 -0.21 10.42
CA ARG A 32 -13.73 0.49 11.21
C ARG A 32 -13.97 2.00 11.30
N GLY A 33 -15.11 2.50 10.84
CA GLY A 33 -15.48 3.92 10.85
C GLY A 33 -14.92 4.73 9.69
N PHE A 34 -14.36 4.09 8.65
CA PHE A 34 -13.87 4.82 7.48
C PHE A 34 -15.02 5.15 6.53
N ASN A 35 -14.93 6.30 5.86
CA ASN A 35 -15.83 6.64 4.76
C ASN A 35 -15.38 5.91 3.47
N GLY A 36 -15.65 4.61 3.41
CA GLY A 36 -15.23 3.70 2.34
C GLY A 36 -13.77 3.25 2.45
N THR A 37 -13.28 2.59 1.39
CA THR A 37 -11.91 2.06 1.35
C THR A 37 -10.85 3.11 1.68
N GLY A 38 -9.89 2.75 2.55
CA GLY A 38 -8.83 3.67 3.01
C GLY A 38 -7.73 3.93 1.99
N TYR A 39 -7.54 3.04 1.03
CA TYR A 39 -6.56 3.13 -0.06
C TYR A 39 -7.15 3.86 -1.28
N HIS A 40 -6.30 4.37 -2.16
CA HIS A 40 -6.74 4.93 -3.45
C HIS A 40 -6.83 3.85 -4.51
N TYR A 41 -5.87 2.93 -4.52
CA TYR A 41 -5.79 1.82 -5.45
C TYR A 41 -5.79 0.48 -4.72
N TYR A 42 -6.44 -0.52 -5.32
CA TYR A 42 -6.43 -1.90 -4.86
C TYR A 42 -6.09 -2.85 -6.01
N ILE A 43 -5.03 -3.64 -5.88
CA ILE A 43 -4.55 -4.57 -6.91
C ILE A 43 -4.93 -6.00 -6.50
N ARG A 44 -5.86 -6.60 -7.25
CA ARG A 44 -6.31 -7.98 -7.07
C ARG A 44 -5.22 -8.97 -7.46
N LYS A 45 -5.35 -10.24 -7.05
CA LYS A 45 -4.36 -11.30 -7.32
C LYS A 45 -4.09 -11.54 -8.82
N ASP A 46 -5.07 -11.28 -9.68
CA ASP A 46 -4.94 -11.39 -11.14
C ASP A 46 -4.26 -10.17 -11.80
N GLY A 47 -3.81 -9.18 -11.01
CA GLY A 47 -3.21 -7.94 -11.49
C GLY A 47 -4.23 -6.83 -11.80
N THR A 48 -5.54 -7.11 -11.70
CA THR A 48 -6.57 -6.08 -11.91
C THR A 48 -6.40 -4.95 -10.90
N THR A 49 -6.18 -3.73 -11.41
CA THR A 49 -6.03 -2.52 -10.59
C THR A 49 -7.35 -1.75 -10.51
N LEU A 50 -7.87 -1.61 -9.30
CA LEU A 50 -9.13 -0.94 -9.02
C LEU A 50 -8.88 0.42 -8.38
N ILE A 51 -9.59 1.45 -8.86
CA ILE A 51 -9.67 2.75 -8.18
C ILE A 51 -10.75 2.65 -7.12
N THR A 52 -10.36 2.76 -5.85
CA THR A 52 -11.27 2.58 -4.70
C THR A 52 -11.57 3.88 -3.95
N ARG A 53 -10.67 4.87 -4.06
CA ARG A 53 -10.88 6.24 -3.58
C ARG A 53 -10.27 7.22 -4.58
N PRO A 54 -10.98 8.29 -5.00
CA PRO A 54 -10.41 9.34 -5.85
C PRO A 54 -9.15 9.94 -5.22
N VAL A 55 -8.11 10.17 -6.02
CA VAL A 55 -6.80 10.70 -5.56
C VAL A 55 -6.94 12.10 -4.94
N GLU A 56 -7.95 12.85 -5.36
CA GLU A 56 -8.31 14.17 -4.87
C GLU A 56 -8.82 14.14 -3.42
N ARG A 57 -9.34 12.99 -2.96
CA ARG A 57 -9.80 12.80 -1.57
C ARG A 57 -8.67 12.26 -0.71
N ILE A 58 -8.54 12.79 0.51
CA ILE A 58 -7.57 12.31 1.49
C ILE A 58 -7.84 10.83 1.81
N GLY A 59 -6.80 9.99 1.82
CA GLY A 59 -6.88 8.57 2.18
C GLY A 59 -7.08 8.31 3.68
N ALA A 60 -7.19 7.04 4.05
CA ALA A 60 -7.25 6.59 5.45
C ALA A 60 -6.38 5.34 5.65
N HIS A 61 -5.15 5.38 5.14
CA HIS A 61 -4.26 4.21 5.03
C HIS A 61 -2.98 4.33 5.86
N ALA A 62 -2.46 5.53 6.12
CA ALA A 62 -1.25 5.77 6.92
C ALA A 62 -1.44 7.02 7.80
N LYS A 63 -1.71 6.82 9.10
CA LYS A 63 -1.92 7.92 10.07
C LYS A 63 -0.71 8.86 10.07
N GLY A 64 -0.95 10.17 10.02
CA GLY A 64 0.10 11.19 9.92
C GLY A 64 0.54 11.52 8.48
N PHE A 65 0.32 10.60 7.52
CA PHE A 65 0.80 10.76 6.14
C PHE A 65 -0.33 10.85 5.11
N ASN A 66 -1.58 10.54 5.48
CA ASN A 66 -2.72 10.48 4.57
C ASN A 66 -2.93 11.72 3.70
N ALA A 67 -2.70 12.92 4.25
CA ALA A 67 -3.00 14.19 3.59
C ALA A 67 -2.14 14.45 2.34
N GLU A 68 -0.95 13.87 2.28
CA GLU A 68 0.04 14.13 1.23
C GLU A 68 0.50 12.84 0.55
N SER A 69 -0.32 11.79 0.60
CA SER A 69 0.05 10.49 0.06
C SER A 69 -1.06 9.79 -0.72
N ILE A 70 -0.63 8.90 -1.61
CA ILE A 70 -1.45 7.94 -2.33
C ILE A 70 -1.15 6.54 -1.80
N GLY A 71 -2.10 5.93 -1.11
CA GLY A 71 -2.06 4.52 -0.74
C GLY A 71 -2.42 3.57 -1.89
N ILE A 72 -1.54 2.63 -2.21
CA ILE A 72 -1.79 1.49 -3.10
C ILE A 72 -1.75 0.23 -2.24
N CYS A 73 -2.81 -0.59 -2.27
CA CYS A 73 -2.85 -1.86 -1.56
C CYS A 73 -2.89 -3.02 -2.56
N TYR A 74 -2.03 -4.02 -2.41
CA TYR A 74 -2.24 -5.30 -3.09
C TYR A 74 -3.02 -6.27 -2.20
N GLU A 75 -3.80 -7.15 -2.81
CA GLU A 75 -4.45 -8.26 -2.13
C GLU A 75 -3.40 -9.29 -1.72
N GLY A 76 -3.21 -9.49 -0.42
CA GLY A 76 -2.25 -10.47 0.10
C GLY A 76 -1.52 -9.99 1.34
N GLY A 77 -0.32 -10.53 1.56
CA GLY A 77 0.57 -10.19 2.67
C GLY A 77 0.66 -11.26 3.75
N LEU A 78 -0.14 -12.33 3.70
CA LEU A 78 -0.04 -13.45 4.63
C LEU A 78 0.08 -14.79 3.89
N ASP A 79 1.02 -15.65 4.29
CA ASP A 79 1.12 -17.03 3.81
C ASP A 79 -0.08 -17.89 4.25
N CYS A 80 -0.18 -19.14 3.78
CA CYS A 80 -1.29 -20.04 4.12
C CYS A 80 -1.42 -20.36 5.64
N ARG A 81 -0.39 -20.05 6.44
CA ARG A 81 -0.39 -20.19 7.91
C ARG A 81 -0.71 -18.88 8.62
N GLY A 82 -0.99 -17.80 7.89
CA GLY A 82 -1.29 -16.48 8.45
C GLY A 82 -0.06 -15.69 8.88
N ARG A 83 1.14 -16.05 8.42
CA ARG A 83 2.39 -15.33 8.74
C ARG A 83 2.67 -14.28 7.66
N PRO A 84 3.22 -13.09 8.00
CA PRO A 84 3.62 -12.09 7.01
C PRO A 84 4.53 -12.67 5.94
N ALA A 85 4.22 -12.44 4.66
CA ALA A 85 5.00 -12.89 3.52
C ALA A 85 4.71 -12.05 2.27
N ASP A 86 5.70 -11.89 1.39
CA ASP A 86 5.46 -11.34 0.05
C ASP A 86 4.70 -12.36 -0.80
N THR A 87 3.38 -12.21 -0.85
CA THR A 87 2.48 -13.09 -1.62
C THR A 87 2.10 -12.51 -2.97
N ARG A 88 2.79 -11.47 -3.46
CA ARG A 88 2.44 -10.83 -4.73
C ARG A 88 2.62 -11.81 -5.88
N THR A 89 1.60 -11.92 -6.72
CA THR A 89 1.67 -12.64 -8.00
C THR A 89 2.53 -11.87 -9.02
N PRO A 90 3.02 -12.52 -10.09
CA PRO A 90 3.68 -11.81 -11.19
C PRO A 90 2.83 -10.69 -11.79
N GLU A 91 1.52 -10.92 -11.92
CA GLU A 91 0.55 -9.96 -12.44
C GLU A 91 0.42 -8.75 -11.50
N GLN A 92 0.36 -8.97 -10.18
CA GLN A 92 0.37 -7.90 -9.19
C GLN A 92 1.67 -7.09 -9.22
N ARG A 93 2.82 -7.74 -9.40
CA ARG A 93 4.12 -7.05 -9.51
C ARG A 93 4.16 -6.15 -10.75
N ALA A 94 3.72 -6.66 -11.89
CA ALA A 94 3.64 -5.90 -13.14
C ALA A 94 2.68 -4.70 -13.02
N ALA A 95 1.47 -4.94 -12.51
CA ALA A 95 0.46 -3.91 -12.30
C ALA A 95 0.93 -2.83 -11.31
N LEU A 96 1.56 -3.23 -10.21
CA LEU A 96 2.13 -2.31 -9.23
C LEU A 96 3.22 -1.44 -9.87
N ARG A 97 4.12 -2.04 -10.65
CA ARG A 97 5.20 -1.30 -11.33
C ARG A 97 4.65 -0.25 -12.28
N LEU A 98 3.74 -0.65 -13.17
CA LEU A 98 3.09 0.25 -14.12
C LEU A 98 2.34 1.40 -13.40
N LEU A 99 1.56 1.07 -12.36
CA LEU A 99 0.81 2.08 -11.62
C LEU A 99 1.72 3.07 -10.89
N VAL A 100 2.78 2.60 -10.25
CA VAL A 100 3.75 3.48 -9.57
C VAL A 100 4.42 4.39 -10.58
N HIS A 101 4.87 3.86 -11.72
CA HIS A 101 5.45 4.65 -12.80
C HIS A 101 4.53 5.79 -13.26
N GLN A 102 3.28 5.47 -13.62
CA GLN A 102 2.28 6.44 -14.06
C GLN A 102 1.98 7.51 -13.00
N LEU A 103 1.96 7.13 -11.72
CA LEU A 103 1.76 8.07 -10.63
C LEU A 103 2.97 8.98 -10.42
N GLN A 104 4.21 8.48 -10.61
CA GLN A 104 5.40 9.31 -10.53
C GLN A 104 5.49 10.30 -11.69
N GLU A 105 5.04 9.94 -12.90
CA GLU A 105 4.89 10.88 -14.02
C GLU A 105 3.85 11.97 -13.71
N ARG A 106 2.71 11.58 -13.12
CA ARG A 106 1.63 12.52 -12.77
C ARG A 106 1.98 13.40 -11.57
N PHE A 107 2.77 12.91 -10.63
CA PHE A 107 3.20 13.60 -9.41
C PHE A 107 4.73 13.60 -9.30
N PRO A 108 5.43 14.43 -10.09
CA PRO A 108 6.90 14.45 -10.11
C PRO A 108 7.51 14.68 -8.72
N GLY A 109 8.56 13.93 -8.41
CA GLY A 109 9.28 14.03 -7.14
C GLY A 109 8.64 13.29 -5.95
N CYS A 110 7.51 12.59 -6.15
CA CYS A 110 6.96 11.75 -5.09
C CYS A 110 7.84 10.52 -4.81
N ARG A 111 8.04 10.24 -3.52
CA ARG A 111 8.84 9.09 -3.05
C ARG A 111 7.94 7.87 -2.85
N VAL A 112 8.43 6.70 -3.22
CA VAL A 112 7.74 5.42 -3.00
C VAL A 112 8.28 4.78 -1.72
N CYS A 113 7.40 4.29 -0.86
CA CYS A 113 7.77 3.63 0.39
C CYS A 113 6.73 2.60 0.82
N GLY A 114 7.12 1.70 1.72
CA GLY A 114 6.21 0.82 2.43
C GLY A 114 5.55 1.53 3.62
N HIS A 115 4.39 1.07 4.05
CA HIS A 115 3.76 1.58 5.29
C HIS A 115 4.66 1.36 6.51
N ARG A 116 5.45 0.29 6.56
CA ARG A 116 6.38 0.00 7.65
C ARG A 116 7.49 1.04 7.77
N ASP A 117 7.92 1.61 6.64
CA ASP A 117 8.91 2.70 6.56
C ASP A 117 8.38 4.03 7.12
N LEU A 118 7.10 4.07 7.52
CA LEU A 118 6.45 5.21 8.18
C LEU A 118 6.24 4.95 9.68
N SER A 119 6.87 3.90 10.23
CA SER A 119 6.92 3.70 11.68
C SER A 119 7.71 4.84 12.35
N PRO A 120 7.47 5.14 13.63
CA PRO A 120 8.28 6.11 14.36
C PRO A 120 9.73 5.63 14.45
N ASP A 121 10.65 6.52 14.11
CA ASP A 121 12.07 6.40 14.43
C ASP A 121 12.23 6.58 15.94
N ARG A 122 12.50 5.49 16.66
CA ARG A 122 12.57 5.43 18.12
C ARG A 122 13.97 5.74 18.63
N ASN A 123 15.00 5.47 17.83
CA ASN A 123 16.40 5.69 18.21
C ASN A 123 16.96 7.02 17.66
N GLY A 124 16.26 7.68 16.75
CA GLY A 124 16.57 8.99 16.18
C GLY A 124 17.67 8.96 15.12
N ASN A 125 17.98 7.81 14.53
CA ASN A 125 19.07 7.66 13.56
C ASN A 125 18.66 8.00 12.11
N GLY A 126 17.38 8.28 11.86
CA GLY A 126 16.83 8.61 10.55
C GLY A 126 16.52 7.41 9.66
N GLU A 127 16.73 6.19 10.15
CA GLU A 127 16.39 4.93 9.50
C GLU A 127 15.28 4.22 10.30
N ILE A 128 14.44 3.46 9.60
CA ILE A 128 13.36 2.70 10.25
C ILE A 128 13.71 1.21 10.17
N GLU A 129 14.23 0.70 11.28
CA GLU A 129 14.75 -0.66 11.38
C GLU A 129 13.66 -1.69 11.73
N PRO A 130 13.85 -2.99 11.44
CA PRO A 130 12.85 -4.04 11.70
C PRO A 130 12.29 -4.05 13.13
N GLU A 131 13.11 -3.71 14.12
CA GLU A 131 12.76 -3.66 15.54
C GLU A 131 11.80 -2.51 15.87
N GLU A 132 11.72 -1.50 14.99
CA GLU A 132 10.87 -0.31 15.14
C GLU A 132 9.55 -0.43 14.38
N TRP A 133 9.44 -1.44 13.52
CA TRP A 133 8.25 -1.65 12.69
C TRP A 133 7.01 -1.89 13.54
N ILE A 134 6.01 -1.01 13.39
CA ILE A 134 4.68 -1.24 13.97
C ILE A 134 3.94 -2.36 13.23
N LYS A 135 4.33 -2.63 11.98
CA LYS A 135 3.72 -3.62 11.09
C LYS A 135 4.69 -4.07 10.03
N ALA A 136 4.56 -5.30 9.55
CA ALA A 136 5.33 -5.83 8.43
C ALA A 136 4.76 -5.45 7.05
N CYS A 137 4.01 -4.35 6.92
CA CYS A 137 3.25 -4.00 5.72
C CYS A 137 3.99 -2.94 4.90
N PRO A 138 4.22 -3.13 3.59
CA PRO A 138 4.02 -4.36 2.83
C PRO A 138 5.11 -5.37 3.20
N CYS A 139 4.88 -6.65 2.87
CA CYS A 139 5.78 -7.72 3.31
C CYS A 139 7.00 -7.93 2.39
N PHE A 140 7.51 -6.86 1.78
CA PHE A 140 8.68 -6.86 0.87
C PHE A 140 9.37 -5.49 0.88
N GLU A 141 10.66 -5.41 0.50
CA GLU A 141 11.36 -4.12 0.50
C GLU A 141 11.05 -3.25 -0.72
N VAL A 142 10.29 -2.18 -0.48
CA VAL A 142 9.86 -1.24 -1.51
C VAL A 142 11.03 -0.48 -2.12
N LYS A 143 12.05 -0.17 -1.31
CA LYS A 143 13.26 0.55 -1.77
C LYS A 143 14.11 -0.26 -2.76
N GLU A 144 13.99 -1.58 -2.75
CA GLU A 144 14.74 -2.48 -3.66
C GLU A 144 14.02 -2.73 -4.99
N GLU A 145 12.75 -2.32 -5.12
CA GLU A 145 12.00 -2.48 -6.37
C GLU A 145 12.36 -1.38 -7.39
N SER A 146 12.52 -1.79 -8.65
CA SER A 146 12.57 -0.85 -9.78
C SER A 146 11.17 -0.57 -10.30
N TYR A 147 10.86 0.72 -10.42
CA TYR A 147 9.61 1.25 -11.00
C TYR A 147 9.84 2.00 -12.32
N ALA A 148 11.06 1.93 -12.87
CA ALA A 148 11.32 2.36 -14.23
C ALA A 148 10.75 1.33 -15.21
N LEU A 149 10.12 1.81 -16.28
CA LEU A 149 9.68 1.01 -17.42
C LEU A 149 10.72 1.05 -18.54
#